data_AF-A0A0T2QIC4-F1
#
_entry.id   AF-A0A0T2QIC4-F1
#
_cell.length_a   1.000
_cell.length_b   1.000
_cell.length_c   1.000
_cell.angle_alpha   90.00
_cell.angle_beta   90.00
_cell.angle_gamma   90.00
#
_symmetry.space_group_name_H-M   'P 1'
#
loop_
_entity.id
_entity.type
_entity.pdbx_description
1 polymer ?
#
loop_
_entity_poly.entity_id
_entity_poly.type
_entity_poly.pdbx_seq_one_letter_code
_entity_poly.pdbx_strand_id
1 'polypeptide(L)'
;METDMTDLPDMSLTLDVTVTGTVDASGNVSVSAIYSQAGSNPVSSNVVDSSGDIDLNNMAYDSSSYNVDTDITVNLSGQITDTNGNSVNFSFPQQAAQAVTITRDGGGNSDINALPGNSLMQVIIDDNDDDGAAYSYCLSLWVETAPPDGQLVALDPRIVNR
;
A
#
# COMPACT_ATOMS: atom_id res chain seq x y z
N MET A 1 20.60 -28.36 23.15
CA MET A 1 20.08 -26.98 23.25
C MET A 1 20.64 -26.30 22.02
N GLU A 2 19.98 -26.51 20.89
CA GLU A 2 20.38 -25.86 19.64
C GLU A 2 20.13 -24.38 19.81
N THR A 3 21.18 -23.62 19.54
CA THR A 3 21.16 -22.17 19.59
C THR A 3 20.29 -21.74 18.42
N ASP A 4 19.11 -21.22 18.76
CA ASP A 4 18.13 -20.62 17.87
C ASP A 4 18.86 -19.82 16.78
N MET A 5 18.74 -20.24 15.52
CA MET A 5 19.19 -19.42 14.41
C MET A 5 18.30 -18.19 14.45
N THR A 6 18.88 -17.05 14.81
CA THR A 6 18.19 -15.77 14.86
C THR A 6 17.44 -15.57 13.56
N ASP A 7 16.11 -15.58 13.64
CA ASP A 7 15.26 -15.11 12.56
C ASP A 7 15.71 -13.69 12.24
N LEU A 8 16.18 -13.49 11.01
CA LEU A 8 16.65 -12.17 10.59
C LEU A 8 15.42 -11.30 10.40
N PRO A 9 15.47 -10.01 10.74
CA PRO A 9 14.32 -9.13 10.56
C PRO A 9 13.99 -8.93 9.07
N ASP A 10 12.72 -8.64 8.82
CA ASP A 10 12.22 -8.24 7.51
C ASP A 10 12.83 -6.91 7.07
N MET A 11 12.91 -6.74 5.75
CA MET A 11 13.12 -5.42 5.17
C MET A 11 11.85 -4.58 5.37
N SER A 12 11.99 -3.26 5.24
CA SER A 12 10.83 -2.37 5.29
C SER A 12 10.91 -1.25 4.26
N LEU A 13 9.75 -0.87 3.75
CA LEU A 13 9.53 0.24 2.85
C LEU A 13 8.42 1.13 3.44
N THR A 14 8.58 2.44 3.34
CA THR A 14 7.51 3.39 3.67
C THR A 14 7.10 4.13 2.40
N LEU A 15 5.82 4.00 2.05
CA LEU A 15 5.18 4.63 0.91
C LEU A 15 4.21 5.70 1.42
N ASP A 16 4.42 6.95 1.03
CA ASP A 16 3.43 8.01 1.23
C ASP A 16 2.55 8.14 -0.02
N VAL A 17 1.23 8.10 0.19
CA VAL A 17 0.19 8.31 -0.81
C VAL A 17 -0.57 9.58 -0.47
N THR A 18 -0.40 10.61 -1.29
CA THR A 18 -1.12 11.88 -1.14
C THR A 18 -2.25 11.95 -2.16
N VAL A 19 -3.49 11.99 -1.68
CA VAL A 19 -4.69 11.98 -2.50
C VAL A 19 -5.25 13.38 -2.68
N THR A 20 -5.66 13.68 -3.90
CA THR A 20 -6.51 14.82 -4.21
C THR A 20 -7.76 14.33 -4.91
N GLY A 21 -8.92 14.90 -4.59
CA GLY A 21 -10.15 14.46 -5.24
C GLY A 21 -11.33 15.38 -5.03
N THR A 22 -12.42 15.03 -5.72
CA THR A 22 -13.68 15.72 -5.65
C THR A 22 -14.85 14.76 -5.57
N VAL A 23 -15.92 15.17 -4.89
CA VAL A 23 -17.23 14.54 -4.95
C VAL A 23 -18.21 15.47 -5.66
N ASP A 24 -18.81 15.02 -6.76
CA ASP A 24 -19.78 15.81 -7.51
C ASP A 24 -21.17 15.86 -6.81
N ALA A 25 -22.08 16.67 -7.34
CA ALA A 25 -23.42 16.81 -6.77
C ALA A 25 -24.29 15.53 -6.89
N SER A 26 -23.89 14.58 -7.72
CA SER A 26 -24.53 13.26 -7.85
C SER A 26 -23.88 12.20 -6.94
N GLY A 27 -22.86 12.58 -6.16
CA GLY A 27 -22.12 11.69 -5.28
C GLY A 27 -20.99 10.92 -5.98
N ASN A 28 -20.65 11.22 -7.24
CA ASN A 28 -19.56 10.53 -7.91
C ASN A 28 -18.21 11.03 -7.39
N VAL A 29 -17.32 10.09 -7.09
CA VAL A 29 -15.97 10.39 -6.61
C VAL A 29 -14.97 10.37 -7.76
N SER A 30 -14.11 11.37 -7.82
CA SER A 30 -12.92 11.39 -8.69
C SER A 30 -11.71 11.68 -7.83
N VAL A 31 -10.71 10.80 -7.86
CA VAL A 31 -9.47 10.94 -7.08
C VAL A 31 -8.26 10.76 -7.97
N SER A 32 -7.17 11.38 -7.55
CA SER A 32 -5.82 11.17 -8.07
C SER A 32 -4.88 11.05 -6.88
N ALA A 33 -3.88 10.20 -7.00
CA ALA A 33 -2.87 9.99 -5.99
C ALA A 33 -1.49 10.34 -6.53
N ILE A 34 -0.65 10.86 -5.65
CA ILE A 34 0.80 10.98 -5.85
C ILE A 34 1.45 10.02 -4.87
N TYR A 35 2.41 9.25 -5.38
CA TYR A 35 3.16 8.24 -4.63
C TYR A 35 4.58 8.71 -4.41
N SER A 36 5.11 8.45 -3.22
CA SER A 36 6.52 8.73 -2.93
C SER A 36 7.10 7.77 -1.90
N GLN A 37 8.34 7.33 -2.13
CA GLN A 37 9.11 6.59 -1.16
C GLN A 37 9.55 7.53 -0.03
N ALA A 38 9.02 7.33 1.17
CA ALA A 38 9.33 8.13 2.35
C ALA A 38 10.52 7.57 3.14
N GLY A 39 10.72 6.25 3.09
CA GLY A 39 11.77 5.57 3.83
C GLY A 39 11.94 4.13 3.37
N SER A 40 13.08 3.53 3.74
CA SER A 40 13.33 2.11 3.56
C SER A 40 14.44 1.66 4.51
N ASN A 41 14.39 0.41 4.92
CA ASN A 41 15.44 -0.26 5.68
C ASN A 41 15.61 -1.69 5.14
N PRO A 42 16.77 -2.06 4.56
CA PRO A 42 17.94 -1.22 4.31
C PRO A 42 17.66 0.04 3.48
N VAL A 43 18.48 1.06 3.65
CA VAL A 43 18.36 2.32 2.90
C VAL A 43 18.52 2.04 1.41
N SER A 44 17.44 2.28 0.66
CA SER A 44 17.29 1.99 -0.75
C SER A 44 16.72 3.22 -1.47
N SER A 45 16.84 3.27 -2.80
CA SER A 45 16.34 4.39 -3.60
C SER A 45 15.71 3.90 -4.89
N ASN A 46 14.69 4.60 -5.38
CA ASN A 46 13.93 4.23 -6.59
C ASN A 46 13.22 2.87 -6.44
N VAL A 47 12.80 2.54 -5.22
CA VAL A 47 11.97 1.35 -4.97
C VAL A 47 10.55 1.63 -5.42
N VAL A 48 10.07 2.87 -5.27
CA VAL A 48 8.75 3.30 -5.73
C VAL A 48 8.90 4.29 -6.89
N ASP A 49 8.16 4.10 -7.98
CA ASP A 49 8.10 5.01 -9.10
C ASP A 49 6.97 6.06 -8.99
N SER A 50 6.85 6.95 -9.98
CA SER A 50 5.83 8.01 -9.98
C SER A 50 4.39 7.54 -10.15
N SER A 51 4.20 6.32 -10.68
CA SER A 51 2.90 5.67 -10.82
C SER A 51 2.49 4.94 -9.54
N GLY A 52 3.40 4.87 -8.56
CA GLY A 52 3.24 4.10 -7.34
C GLY A 52 3.71 2.66 -7.48
N ASP A 53 4.32 2.31 -8.62
CA ASP A 53 4.79 0.95 -8.83
C ASP A 53 6.00 0.70 -7.93
N ILE A 54 5.99 -0.42 -7.21
CA ILE A 54 7.05 -0.81 -6.28
C ILE A 54 7.91 -1.90 -6.93
N ASP A 55 9.22 -1.74 -7.00
CA ASP A 55 10.15 -2.75 -7.49
C ASP A 55 11.13 -3.14 -6.38
N LEU A 56 10.83 -4.26 -5.71
CA LEU A 56 11.63 -4.77 -4.60
C LEU A 56 13.01 -5.26 -5.04
N ASN A 57 13.28 -5.42 -6.35
CA ASN A 57 14.65 -5.65 -6.82
C ASN A 57 15.58 -4.48 -6.51
N ASN A 58 15.01 -3.26 -6.40
CA ASN A 58 15.75 -2.06 -6.04
C ASN A 58 15.96 -1.91 -4.52
N MET A 59 15.37 -2.79 -3.70
CA MET A 59 15.68 -2.85 -2.27
C MET A 59 17.08 -3.42 -2.06
N ALA A 60 17.91 -2.69 -1.32
CA ALA A 60 19.18 -3.21 -0.84
C ALA A 60 18.93 -4.40 0.09
N TYR A 61 19.72 -5.46 -0.08
CA TYR A 61 19.57 -6.70 0.66
C TYR A 61 20.93 -7.22 1.12
N ASP A 62 20.99 -7.61 2.39
CA ASP A 62 22.13 -8.27 3.01
C ASP A 62 21.62 -9.47 3.81
N SER A 63 21.86 -10.66 3.28
CA SER A 63 21.40 -11.93 3.85
C SER A 63 22.01 -12.27 5.22
N SER A 64 22.97 -11.48 5.72
CA SER A 64 23.49 -11.60 7.08
C SER A 64 22.75 -10.73 8.09
N SER A 65 21.92 -9.79 7.60
CA SER A 65 21.24 -8.78 8.40
C SER A 65 19.72 -8.82 8.26
N TYR A 66 19.19 -9.35 7.14
CA TYR A 66 17.75 -9.38 6.83
C TYR A 66 17.34 -10.71 6.19
N ASN A 67 16.08 -11.10 6.35
CA ASN A 67 15.45 -12.11 5.50
C ASN A 67 15.01 -11.46 4.16
N VAL A 68 14.35 -12.23 3.30
CA VAL A 68 13.88 -11.75 1.98
C VAL A 68 12.53 -11.03 2.04
N ASP A 69 11.81 -11.16 3.15
CA ASP A 69 10.48 -10.62 3.36
C ASP A 69 10.55 -9.10 3.49
N THR A 70 9.47 -8.42 3.08
CA THR A 70 9.39 -6.96 3.09
C THR A 70 8.06 -6.45 3.60
N ASP A 71 8.10 -5.69 4.69
CA ASP A 71 6.98 -4.91 5.17
C ASP A 71 6.87 -3.56 4.44
N ILE A 72 5.78 -3.34 3.71
CA ILE A 72 5.50 -2.06 3.06
C ILE A 72 4.42 -1.32 3.85
N THR A 73 4.84 -0.29 4.59
CA THR A 73 3.92 0.61 5.28
C THR A 73 3.43 1.69 4.32
N VAL A 74 2.12 1.73 4.06
CA VAL A 74 1.49 2.72 3.19
C VAL A 74 0.77 3.76 4.05
N ASN A 75 1.22 5.01 4.01
CA ASN A 75 0.60 6.14 4.71
C ASN A 75 -0.25 6.95 3.75
N LEU A 76 -1.48 7.25 4.17
CA LEU A 76 -2.44 8.02 3.40
C LEU A 76 -2.54 9.44 3.92
N SER A 77 -2.58 10.41 3.00
CA SER A 77 -2.75 11.83 3.29
C SER A 77 -3.50 12.53 2.15
N GLY A 78 -3.81 13.81 2.33
CA GLY A 78 -4.37 14.65 1.27
C GLY A 78 -5.77 15.19 1.57
N GLN A 79 -6.52 15.51 0.52
CA GLN A 79 -7.81 16.17 0.65
C GLN A 79 -8.77 15.78 -0.50
N ILE A 80 -10.02 15.51 -0.13
CA ILE A 80 -11.14 15.39 -1.07
C ILE A 80 -12.15 16.49 -0.71
N THR A 81 -12.73 17.16 -1.71
CA THR A 81 -13.75 18.20 -1.47
C THR A 81 -15.04 17.97 -2.23
N ASP A 82 -16.17 18.39 -1.68
CA ASP A 82 -17.44 18.42 -2.41
C ASP A 82 -17.51 19.63 -3.39
N THR A 83 -18.61 19.71 -4.15
CA THR A 83 -18.88 20.84 -5.06
C THR A 83 -18.97 22.22 -4.39
N ASN A 84 -19.15 22.27 -3.08
CA ASN A 84 -19.18 23.52 -2.29
C ASN A 84 -17.80 23.86 -1.69
N GLY A 85 -16.79 23.01 -1.90
CA GLY A 85 -15.46 23.15 -1.31
C GLY A 85 -15.35 22.65 0.13
N ASN A 86 -16.35 21.94 0.65
CA ASN A 86 -16.26 21.32 1.97
C ASN A 86 -15.37 20.08 1.90
N SER A 87 -14.55 19.86 2.93
CA SER A 87 -13.78 18.62 3.03
C SER A 87 -14.69 17.41 3.18
N VAL A 88 -14.37 16.36 2.43
CA VAL A 88 -14.98 15.04 2.50
C VAL A 88 -13.98 14.10 3.17
N ASN A 89 -14.45 13.35 4.16
CA ASN A 89 -13.61 12.38 4.85
C ASN A 89 -13.27 11.22 3.91
N PHE A 90 -12.05 10.74 4.03
CA PHE A 90 -11.58 9.56 3.34
C PHE A 90 -10.54 8.84 4.19
N SER A 91 -10.41 7.54 3.96
CA SER A 91 -9.43 6.68 4.64
C SER A 91 -9.19 5.42 3.83
N PHE A 92 -8.34 4.51 4.30
CA PHE A 92 -8.47 3.11 3.91
C PHE A 92 -9.77 2.52 4.50
N PRO A 93 -10.35 1.51 3.86
CA PRO A 93 -11.43 0.70 4.42
C PRO A 93 -11.07 0.11 5.79
N GLN A 94 -12.07 -0.11 6.63
CA GLN A 94 -11.85 -0.68 7.97
C GLN A 94 -11.20 -2.07 7.94
N GLN A 95 -11.49 -2.86 6.90
CA GLN A 95 -10.83 -4.13 6.67
C GLN A 95 -9.65 -3.92 5.72
N ALA A 96 -8.42 -4.20 6.18
CA ALA A 96 -7.20 -4.03 5.38
C ALA A 96 -7.22 -4.82 4.06
N ALA A 97 -7.82 -6.01 4.05
CA ALA A 97 -8.02 -6.81 2.84
C ALA A 97 -8.93 -6.14 1.78
N GLN A 98 -9.70 -5.11 2.15
CA GLN A 98 -10.45 -4.28 1.19
C GLN A 98 -9.66 -3.04 0.77
N ALA A 99 -8.65 -2.65 1.55
CA ALA A 99 -7.76 -1.53 1.24
C ALA A 99 -6.74 -1.90 0.18
N VAL A 100 -6.35 -3.17 0.10
CA VAL A 100 -5.40 -3.66 -0.90
C VAL A 100 -5.94 -4.95 -1.48
N THR A 101 -6.23 -4.94 -2.78
CA THR A 101 -6.45 -6.18 -3.53
C THR A 101 -5.10 -6.65 -4.06
N ILE A 102 -4.77 -7.92 -3.85
CA ILE A 102 -3.50 -8.53 -4.27
C ILE A 102 -3.82 -9.65 -5.23
N THR A 103 -3.21 -9.64 -6.41
CA THR A 103 -3.37 -10.68 -7.42
C THR A 103 -2.00 -11.15 -7.88
N ARG A 104 -1.68 -12.43 -7.62
CA ARG A 104 -0.48 -13.06 -8.17
C ARG A 104 -0.59 -13.20 -9.69
N ASP A 105 0.41 -12.73 -10.42
CA ASP A 105 0.48 -12.91 -11.87
C ASP A 105 0.60 -14.41 -12.19
N GLY A 106 -0.33 -14.95 -12.99
CA GLY A 106 -0.40 -16.39 -13.28
C GLY A 106 -1.26 -17.21 -12.30
N GLY A 107 -1.81 -16.59 -11.25
CA GLY A 107 -2.70 -17.19 -10.26
C GLY A 107 -1.97 -18.01 -9.18
N GLY A 108 -2.71 -18.42 -8.14
CA GLY A 108 -2.17 -19.14 -6.98
C GLY A 108 -2.51 -18.48 -5.65
N ASN A 109 -1.98 -19.01 -4.56
CA ASN A 109 -2.02 -18.33 -3.26
C ASN A 109 -0.97 -17.21 -3.27
N SER A 110 -1.29 -16.05 -2.67
CA SER A 110 -0.27 -15.04 -2.38
C SER A 110 0.29 -15.30 -1.00
N ASP A 111 1.61 -15.21 -0.86
CA ASP A 111 2.29 -15.14 0.44
C ASP A 111 2.34 -13.68 0.96
N ILE A 112 1.43 -12.87 0.41
CA ILE A 112 1.34 -11.43 0.63
C ILE A 112 0.00 -11.11 1.26
N ASN A 113 0.03 -10.34 2.34
CA ASN A 113 -1.13 -9.99 3.15
C ASN A 113 -1.30 -8.48 3.30
N ALA A 114 -2.55 -8.03 3.36
CA ALA A 114 -2.88 -6.68 3.77
C ALA A 114 -3.27 -6.67 5.26
N LEU A 115 -2.50 -5.94 6.07
CA LEU A 115 -2.66 -5.83 7.51
C LEU A 115 -3.07 -4.41 7.92
N PRO A 116 -3.89 -4.25 8.98
CA PRO A 116 -4.25 -2.93 9.47
C PRO A 116 -3.01 -2.20 10.03
N GLY A 117 -2.86 -0.92 9.69
CA GLY A 117 -1.86 -0.05 10.30
C GLY A 117 -2.30 0.51 11.66
N ASN A 118 -1.56 1.50 12.15
CA ASN A 118 -1.84 2.18 13.42
C ASN A 118 -3.11 3.06 13.39
N SER A 119 -3.66 3.32 12.21
CA SER A 119 -4.91 4.07 12.02
C SER A 119 -5.53 3.70 10.67
N LEU A 120 -6.76 4.15 10.38
CA LEU A 120 -7.36 4.00 9.05
C LEU A 120 -6.64 4.80 7.95
N MET A 121 -5.66 5.64 8.30
CA MET A 121 -4.78 6.31 7.33
C MET A 121 -3.51 5.51 7.05
N GLN A 122 -3.42 4.27 7.53
CA GLN A 122 -2.27 3.40 7.30
C GLN A 122 -2.72 1.96 7.05
N VAL A 123 -2.10 1.33 6.05
CA VAL A 123 -2.19 -0.12 5.80
C VAL A 123 -0.78 -0.65 5.64
N ILE A 124 -0.55 -1.89 6.04
CA ILE A 124 0.72 -2.59 5.86
C ILE A 124 0.49 -3.69 4.82
N ILE A 125 1.37 -3.77 3.83
CA ILE A 125 1.48 -4.91 2.93
C ILE A 125 2.65 -5.73 3.43
N ASP A 126 2.34 -6.89 3.98
CA ASP A 126 3.29 -7.88 4.48
C ASP A 126 3.61 -8.83 3.32
N ASP A 127 4.77 -8.64 2.69
CA ASP A 127 5.23 -9.38 1.52
C ASP A 127 6.22 -10.46 1.95
N ASN A 128 5.72 -11.70 2.05
CA ASN A 128 6.54 -12.89 2.34
C ASN A 128 6.85 -13.69 1.06
N ASP A 129 6.80 -13.05 -0.11
CA ASP A 129 7.11 -13.74 -1.37
C ASP A 129 8.61 -14.04 -1.46
N ASP A 130 8.96 -15.33 -1.40
CA ASP A 130 10.31 -15.84 -1.56
C ASP A 130 10.52 -16.56 -2.91
N ASP A 131 9.51 -16.57 -3.77
CA ASP A 131 9.48 -17.34 -5.01
C ASP A 131 9.65 -16.52 -6.31
N GLY A 132 9.81 -15.20 -6.19
CA GLY A 132 10.08 -14.27 -7.28
C GLY A 132 8.91 -14.08 -8.23
N ALA A 133 7.69 -14.29 -7.75
CA ALA A 133 6.48 -14.03 -8.52
C ALA A 133 6.19 -12.53 -8.62
N ALA A 134 5.55 -12.13 -9.72
CA ALA A 134 5.03 -10.78 -9.84
C ALA A 134 3.60 -10.70 -9.30
N TYR A 135 3.23 -9.55 -8.74
CA TYR A 135 1.93 -9.32 -8.14
C TYR A 135 1.34 -7.98 -8.57
N SER A 136 0.10 -7.99 -8.98
CA SER A 136 -0.67 -6.78 -9.21
C SER A 136 -1.39 -6.39 -7.92
N TYR A 137 -1.18 -5.15 -7.49
CA TYR A 137 -1.82 -4.59 -6.32
C TYR A 137 -2.85 -3.55 -6.76
N CYS A 138 -3.85 -3.33 -5.93
CA CYS A 138 -4.76 -2.22 -6.13
C CYS A 138 -5.13 -1.64 -4.77
N LEU A 139 -4.59 -0.45 -4.48
CA LEU A 139 -5.00 0.32 -3.31
C LEU A 139 -6.41 0.86 -3.52
N SER A 140 -7.26 0.75 -2.50
CA SER A 140 -8.62 1.26 -2.50
C SER A 140 -8.84 2.18 -1.30
N LEU A 141 -9.51 3.29 -1.55
CA LEU A 141 -9.94 4.25 -0.53
C LEU A 141 -11.42 4.07 -0.23
N TRP A 142 -11.79 4.34 1.02
CA TRP A 142 -13.17 4.64 1.38
C TRP A 142 -13.36 6.15 1.40
N VAL A 143 -14.34 6.67 0.65
CA VAL A 143 -14.69 8.10 0.60
C VAL A 143 -16.13 8.29 1.06
N GLU A 144 -16.36 9.18 2.04
CA GLU A 144 -17.69 9.39 2.64
C GLU A 144 -18.57 10.32 1.77
N THR A 145 -19.33 9.74 0.82
CA THR A 145 -20.10 10.48 -0.20
C THR A 145 -21.50 10.96 0.22
N ALA A 146 -21.75 11.08 1.52
CA ALA A 146 -23.00 11.41 2.23
C ALA A 146 -23.73 10.19 2.86
N PRO A 147 -24.34 10.34 4.06
CA PRO A 147 -24.93 9.22 4.78
C PRO A 147 -26.08 8.53 4.02
N PRO A 148 -26.20 7.20 4.10
CA PRO A 148 -25.37 6.30 4.90
C PRO A 148 -24.10 5.77 4.18
N ASP A 149 -23.83 6.21 2.96
CA ASP A 149 -22.99 5.45 2.04
C ASP A 149 -21.66 6.15 1.73
N GLY A 150 -20.58 5.37 1.77
CA GLY A 150 -19.31 5.74 1.18
C GLY A 150 -19.02 4.90 -0.06
N GLN A 151 -18.04 5.35 -0.84
CA GLN A 151 -17.61 4.67 -2.06
C GLN A 151 -16.21 4.12 -1.89
N LEU A 152 -16.02 2.87 -2.33
CA LEU A 152 -14.70 2.31 -2.55
C LEU A 152 -14.16 2.82 -3.88
N VAL A 153 -12.96 3.42 -3.85
CA VAL A 153 -12.33 4.02 -5.01
C VAL A 153 -10.91 3.49 -5.16
N ALA A 154 -10.64 2.81 -6.27
CA ALA A 154 -9.34 2.25 -6.59
C ALA A 154 -8.34 3.34 -7.04
N LEU A 155 -7.07 3.19 -6.66
CA LEU A 155 -5.94 4.06 -7.02
C LEU A 155 -4.89 3.35 -7.92
N ASP A 156 -4.95 2.02 -8.00
CA ASP A 156 -4.25 1.13 -8.96
C ASP A 156 -2.71 1.25 -9.14
N PRO A 157 -1.88 1.16 -8.08
CA PRO A 157 -0.42 0.97 -8.22
C PRO A 157 -0.01 -0.52 -8.30
N ARG A 158 1.05 -0.88 -9.04
CA ARG A 158 1.56 -2.26 -9.19
C ARG A 158 2.78 -2.56 -8.30
N ILE A 159 3.14 -3.82 -8.05
CA ILE A 159 4.43 -4.18 -7.42
C ILE A 159 5.14 -5.27 -8.25
N VAL A 160 6.47 -5.26 -8.25
CA VAL A 160 7.35 -6.25 -8.87
C VAL A 160 8.26 -6.76 -7.76
N ASN A 161 8.12 -8.05 -7.41
CA ASN A 161 8.95 -8.68 -6.39
C ASN A 161 10.30 -9.15 -6.96
N ARG A 162 11.18 -9.58 -6.05
CA ARG A 162 12.55 -9.99 -6.35
C ARG A 162 12.66 -11.47 -6.68
#